data_AF-A0A7C4CQJ5-F1
#
_entry.id   AF-A0A7C4CQJ5-F1
#
_cell.length_a   1.000
_cell.length_b   1.000
_cell.length_c   1.000
_cell.angle_alpha   90.00
_cell.angle_beta   90.00
_cell.angle_gamma   90.00
#
_symmetry.space_group_name_H-M   'P 1'
#
loop_
_entity.id
_entity.type
_entity.pdbx_description
1 polymer ?
#
loop_
_entity_poly.entity_id
_entity_poly.type
_entity_poly.pdbx_seq_one_letter_code
_entity_poly.pdbx_strand_id
1 'polypeptide(L)' 'MLDEYLEEVKVSLKRLETERRISVVVMPDFFLDRFVALNFDWKTFAGAVARVVKRKGGSIDGVVQRDFRGGNAVN' A
#
# COMPACT_ATOMS: atom_id res chain seq x y z
N MET A 1 22.24 -7.58 -3.07
CA MET A 1 21.17 -7.92 -2.09
C MET A 1 19.82 -8.00 -2.78
N LEU A 2 19.24 -6.90 -3.31
CA LEU A 2 17.96 -6.96 -4.04
C LEU A 2 18.04 -7.82 -5.33
N ASP A 3 19.15 -7.71 -6.05
CA ASP A 3 19.39 -8.45 -7.30
C ASP A 3 19.52 -9.96 -7.06
N GLU A 4 20.00 -10.36 -5.89
CA GLU A 4 20.15 -11.77 -5.49
C GLU A 4 18.78 -12.42 -5.26
N TYR A 5 17.89 -11.74 -4.53
CA TYR A 5 16.52 -12.19 -4.34
C TYR A 5 15.73 -12.23 -5.65
N LEU A 6 15.97 -11.27 -6.55
CA LEU A 6 15.33 -11.24 -7.85
C LEU A 6 15.74 -12.46 -8.70
N GLU A 7 17.01 -12.83 -8.71
CA GLU A 7 17.48 -14.01 -9.43
C GLU A 7 16.95 -15.32 -8.84
N GLU A 8 16.88 -15.44 -7.52
CA GLU A 8 16.30 -16.61 -6.85
C GLU A 8 14.82 -16.82 -7.21
N VAL A 9 14.04 -15.73 -7.23
CA VAL A 9 12.62 -15.78 -7.63
C VAL A 9 12.49 -16.19 -9.10
N LYS A 10 13.31 -15.64 -10.00
CA LYS A 10 13.29 -16.00 -11.43
C LYS A 10 13.60 -17.47 -11.66
N VAL A 11 14.62 -18.02 -10.98
CA VAL A 11 14.99 -19.44 -11.09
C VAL A 11 13.83 -20.33 -10.63
N SER A 12 13.19 -19.97 -9.52
CA SER A 12 12.04 -20.72 -8.97
C SER A 12 10.83 -20.69 -9.91
N LEU A 13 10.52 -19.54 -10.51
CA LEU A 13 9.41 -19.40 -11.45
C LEU A 13 9.62 -20.20 -12.74
N LYS A 14 10.85 -20.22 -13.29
CA LYS A 14 11.18 -21.03 -14.47
C LYS A 14 11.01 -22.53 -14.22
N ARG A 15 11.41 -23.01 -13.04
CA ARG A 15 11.23 -24.43 -12.67
C ARG A 15 9.74 -24.79 -12.62
N LEU A 16 8.93 -23.92 -12.04
CA LEU A 16 7.49 -24.10 -11.91
C LEU A 16 6.75 -24.05 -13.25
N GLU A 17 7.14 -23.16 -14.17
CA GLU A 17 6.58 -23.08 -15.53
C GLU A 17 6.80 -24.37 -16.33
N THR A 18 7.92 -25.06 -16.10
CA THR A 18 8.25 -26.31 -16.79
C THR A 18 7.44 -27.49 -16.26
N GLU A 19 7.07 -27.47 -14.97
CA GLU A 19 6.38 -28.58 -14.30
C GLU A 19 4.85 -28.43 -14.32
N ARG A 20 4.31 -27.21 -14.37
CA ARG A 20 2.87 -26.91 -14.49
C ARG A 20 2.63 -25.56 -15.17
N ARG A 21 1.48 -25.43 -15.85
CA ARG A 21 1.04 -24.14 -16.38
C ARG A 21 0.51 -23.26 -15.23
N ILE A 22 1.39 -22.49 -14.60
CA ILE A 22 1.04 -21.64 -13.45
C ILE A 22 0.70 -20.23 -13.90
N SER A 23 -0.41 -19.68 -13.41
CA SER A 23 -0.72 -18.25 -13.49
C SER A 23 -0.34 -17.62 -12.14
N VAL A 24 0.69 -16.78 -12.13
CA VAL A 24 1.12 -16.03 -10.95
C VAL A 24 0.88 -14.54 -11.21
N VAL A 25 0.21 -13.88 -10.27
CA VAL A 25 0.06 -12.42 -10.26
C VAL A 25 0.97 -11.88 -9.17
N VAL A 26 2.02 -11.17 -9.56
CA VAL A 26 2.90 -10.46 -8.63
C VAL A 26 2.30 -9.08 -8.39
N MET A 27 1.75 -8.86 -7.19
CA MET A 27 1.36 -7.52 -6.77
C MET A 27 2.54 -6.82 -6.08
N PRO A 28 2.85 -5.57 -6.46
CA PRO A 28 3.78 -4.74 -5.68
C PRO A 28 3.25 -4.58 -4.25
N ASP A 29 4.17 -4.56 -3.28
CA ASP A 29 3.86 -4.40 -1.86
C ASP A 29 3.45 -2.95 -1.56
N PHE A 30 2.25 -2.56 -2.03
CA PHE A 30 1.59 -1.37 -1.55
C PHE A 30 0.87 -1.75 -0.26
N PHE A 31 1.43 -1.34 0.88
CA PHE A 31 0.72 -1.33 2.16
C PHE A 31 -0.43 -0.32 2.09
N LEU A 32 -1.49 -0.67 1.38
CA LEU A 32 -2.77 0.02 1.40
C LEU A 32 -3.55 -0.53 2.60
N ASP A 33 -3.18 -0.10 3.80
CA ASP A 33 -3.84 -0.49 5.04
C ASP A 33 -5.19 0.23 5.23
N ARG A 34 -5.34 1.42 4.62
CA ARG A 34 -6.50 2.30 4.82
C ARG A 34 -6.95 2.97 3.53
N PHE A 35 -8.25 2.93 3.28
CA PHE A 35 -8.90 3.83 2.34
C PHE A 35 -9.49 5.01 3.09
N VAL A 36 -9.23 6.21 2.57
CA VAL A 36 -9.69 7.46 3.17
C VAL A 36 -10.66 8.14 2.21
N ALA A 37 -11.90 8.38 2.68
CA ALA A 37 -12.88 9.14 1.94
C ALA A 37 -12.76 10.62 2.34
N LEU A 38 -12.00 11.39 1.56
CA LEU A 38 -11.89 12.83 1.77
C LEU A 38 -13.12 13.52 1.16
N ASN A 39 -14.15 13.73 1.97
CA ASN A 39 -15.30 14.59 1.63
C ASN A 39 -14.95 16.08 1.73
N PHE A 40 -13.76 16.46 1.26
CA PHE A 40 -13.27 17.84 1.28
C PHE A 40 -13.18 18.35 -0.14
N ASP A 41 -13.56 19.60 -0.34
CA ASP A 41 -13.07 20.33 -1.50
C ASP A 41 -11.58 20.66 -1.32
N TRP A 42 -10.93 21.03 -2.42
CA TRP A 42 -9.50 21.37 -2.44
C TRP A 42 -9.13 22.42 -1.37
N LYS A 43 -9.95 23.46 -1.19
CA LYS A 43 -9.66 24.56 -0.27
C LYS A 43 -9.69 24.08 1.18
N THR A 44 -10.68 23.26 1.52
CA THR A 44 -10.87 22.67 2.84
C THR A 44 -9.70 21.74 3.18
N PHE A 45 -9.31 20.89 2.22
CA PHE A 45 -8.15 20.01 2.39
C PHE A 45 -6.86 20.80 2.59
N ALA A 46 -6.56 21.78 1.73
CA ALA A 46 -5.37 22.61 1.85
C ALA A 46 -5.31 23.37 3.19
N GLY A 47 -6.44 23.91 3.65
CA GLY A 47 -6.54 24.56 4.96
C GLY A 47 -6.30 23.60 6.12
N ALA A 48 -6.80 22.36 6.04
CA ALA A 48 -6.57 21.33 7.05
C ALA A 48 -5.10 20.92 7.12
N VAL A 49 -4.45 20.70 5.97
CA VAL A 49 -3.01 20.42 5.88
C VAL A 49 -2.20 21.57 6.46
N ALA A 50 -2.50 22.82 6.09
CA ALA A 50 -1.80 23.99 6.61
C ALA A 50 -1.88 24.12 8.15
N ARG A 51 -3.04 23.82 8.75
CA ARG A 51 -3.20 23.80 10.21
C ARG A 51 -2.33 22.73 10.87
N VAL A 52 -2.29 21.52 10.29
CA VAL A 52 -1.48 20.41 10.79
C VAL A 52 0.01 20.77 10.71
N VAL A 53 0.47 21.30 9.58
CA VAL A 53 1.86 21.76 9.41
C VAL A 53 2.21 22.85 10.43
N LYS A 54 1.32 23.82 10.64
CA LYS A 54 1.54 24.93 11.59
C LYS A 54 1.76 24.44 13.03
N ARG A 55 1.10 23.35 13.43
CA ARG A 55 1.29 22.71 14.75
C ARG A 55 2.38 21.63 14.77
N LYS A 56 3.25 21.59 13.75
CA LYS A 56 4.37 20.63 13.60
C LYS A 56 3.95 19.18 13.35
N GLY A 57 2.76 18.95 12.79
CA GLY A 57 2.27 17.63 12.39
C GLY A 57 1.03 17.14 13.14
N GLY A 58 0.80 15.83 13.08
CA GLY A 58 -0.35 15.16 13.69
C GLY A 58 -1.48 14.81 12.72
N SER A 59 -2.56 14.22 13.25
CA SER A 59 -3.69 13.72 12.47
C SER A 59 -4.55 14.83 11.88
N ILE A 60 -5.23 14.56 10.76
CA ILE A 60 -6.36 15.38 10.30
C ILE A 60 -7.63 14.68 10.81
N ASP A 61 -8.28 15.28 11.80
CA ASP A 61 -9.45 14.69 12.45
C ASP A 61 -10.73 14.82 11.61
N GLY A 62 -11.72 13.98 11.91
CA GLY A 62 -13.04 14.03 11.25
C GLY A 62 -13.09 13.46 9.82
N VAL A 63 -11.99 12.87 9.35
CA VAL A 63 -11.96 12.18 8.06
C VAL A 63 -12.45 10.75 8.25
N VAL A 64 -13.47 10.37 7.49
CA VAL A 64 -13.99 8.99 7.51
C VAL A 64 -12.95 8.07 6.88
N GLN A 65 -12.49 7.12 7.67
CA GLN A 65 -11.53 6.09 7.25
C GLN A 65 -12.23 4.74 7.31
N ARG A 66 -11.93 3.88 6.33
CA ARG A 66 -12.31 2.48 6.38
C ARG A 66 -11.02 1.66 6.41
N ASP A 67 -10.80 1.00 7.53
CA ASP A 67 -9.71 0.04 7.68
C ASP A 67 -10.00 -1.18 6.81
N PHE A 68 -9.00 -1.61 6.04
CA PHE A 68 -9.08 -2.91 5.37
C PHE A 68 -8.39 -3.95 6.26
N ARG A 69 -9.19 -4.70 7.02
CA ARG A 69 -8.68 -5.85 7.77
C ARG A 69 -8.58 -7.05 6.82
N GLY A 70 -7.42 -7.21 6.20
CA GLY A 70 -7.12 -8.34 5.31
C GLY A 70 -5.92 -8.07 4.40
N GLY A 71 -4.99 -9.01 4.31
CA GLY A 71 -3.71 -8.89 3.60
C GLY A 71 -2.57 -9.52 4.41
N ASN A 72 -1.33 -9.41 3.94
CA ASN A 72 -0.13 -9.94 4.63
C ASN A 72 0.07 -9.42 6.07
N ALA A 73 -0.68 -8.37 6.48
CA ALA A 73 -0.64 -7.75 7.80
C ALA A 73 -1.53 -8.43 8.86
N VAL A 74 -2.10 -9.62 8.58
CA VAL A 74 -2.87 -10.43 9.56
C VAL A 74 -2.04 -11.58 10.17
N ASN A 75 -0.78 -11.75 9.75
CA ASN A 75 0.17 -12.65 10.43
C ASN A 75 0.83 -11.97 11.64
#